data_AF-A0AAT9M0W4-F1
#
_entry.id   AF-A0AAT9M0W4-F1
#
_cell.length_a   1.000
_cell.length_b   1.000
_cell.length_c   1.000
_cell.angle_alpha   90.00
_cell.angle_beta   90.00
_cell.angle_gamma   90.00
#
_symmetry.space_group_name_H-M   'P 1'
#
loop_
_entity.id
_entity.type
_entity.pdbx_description
1 polymer ?
#
loop_
_entity_poly.entity_id
_entity_poly.type
_entity_poly.pdbx_seq_one_letter_code
_entity_poly.pdbx_strand_id
1 'polypeptide(L)'
;MTEDKVRGWLGAIADELIPAADGMPAATEVGVTGSQLDLVLAVRPDLARALNRAWALAGEHRPGPALRLLTDLDPRAHQAVLEIVAGAYYTSDLVKRLLGYTGQQPVPVRPEDYPAYLAEGLLDRVVDRGPVHRDPDSLSRRQ
;
A
#
# COMPACT_ATOMS: atom_id res chain seq x y z
N MET A 1 -22.62 10.17 9.13
CA MET A 1 -23.35 9.04 9.74
C MET A 1 -23.02 7.69 9.12
N THR A 2 -23.18 7.46 7.80
CA THR A 2 -22.76 6.17 7.19
C THR A 2 -21.25 6.03 7.09
N GLU A 3 -20.55 7.12 6.75
CA GLU A 3 -19.08 7.11 6.65
C GLU A 3 -18.39 6.85 8.00
N ASP A 4 -18.87 7.47 9.08
CA ASP A 4 -18.33 7.25 10.43
C ASP A 4 -18.51 5.79 10.88
N LYS A 5 -19.64 5.16 10.51
CA LYS A 5 -19.90 3.74 10.80
C LYS A 5 -18.97 2.83 10.01
N VAL A 6 -18.75 3.11 8.71
CA VAL A 6 -17.79 2.36 7.87
C VAL A 6 -16.39 2.44 8.47
N ARG A 7 -15.95 3.65 8.88
CA ARG A 7 -14.63 3.84 9.51
C ARG A 7 -14.53 3.12 10.85
N GLY A 8 -15.57 3.16 11.68
CA GLY A 8 -15.61 2.42 12.95
C GLY A 8 -15.53 0.91 12.76
N TRP A 9 -16.29 0.36 11.81
CA TRP A 9 -16.22 -1.06 11.47
C TRP A 9 -14.89 -1.48 10.89
N LEU A 10 -14.35 -0.68 9.96
CA LEU A 10 -13.03 -0.96 9.38
C LEU A 10 -11.97 -0.95 10.47
N GLY A 11 -12.08 -0.10 11.49
CA GLY A 11 -11.17 -0.10 12.64
C GLY A 11 -11.21 -1.41 13.42
N ALA A 12 -12.42 -1.90 13.73
CA ALA A 12 -12.57 -3.19 14.40
C ALA A 12 -12.03 -4.37 13.58
N ILE A 13 -12.22 -4.33 12.24
CA ILE A 13 -11.62 -5.31 11.33
C ILE A 13 -10.09 -5.18 11.31
N ALA A 14 -9.58 -3.95 11.28
CA ALA A 14 -8.15 -3.69 11.20
C ALA A 14 -7.40 -4.19 12.44
N ASP A 15 -7.96 -4.01 13.64
CA ASP A 15 -7.36 -4.52 14.88
C ASP A 15 -7.44 -6.06 15.01
N GLU A 16 -8.45 -6.69 14.41
CA GLU A 16 -8.52 -8.16 14.30
C GLU A 16 -7.44 -8.70 13.35
N LEU A 17 -7.16 -7.98 12.26
CA LEU A 17 -6.15 -8.38 11.27
C LEU A 17 -4.73 -8.07 11.73
N ILE A 18 -4.51 -6.93 12.39
CA ILE A 18 -3.22 -6.44 12.86
C ILE A 18 -3.38 -5.98 14.32
N PRO A 19 -3.38 -6.92 15.27
CA PRO A 19 -3.40 -6.61 16.70
C PRO A 19 -2.04 -6.07 17.17
N ALA A 20 -2.02 -5.42 18.32
CA ALA A 20 -0.77 -5.05 18.98
C ALA A 20 -0.01 -6.31 19.42
N ALA A 21 1.22 -6.48 18.94
CA ALA A 21 2.07 -7.63 19.24
C ALA A 21 3.55 -7.28 19.01
N ASP A 22 4.45 -7.89 19.80
CA ASP A 22 5.91 -7.78 19.62
C ASP A 22 6.46 -6.34 19.48
N GLY A 23 5.89 -5.40 20.25
CA GLY A 23 6.29 -3.98 20.22
C GLY A 23 5.74 -3.21 19.01
N MET A 24 4.92 -3.85 18.17
CA MET A 24 4.17 -3.22 17.09
C MET A 24 2.79 -2.77 17.60
N PRO A 25 2.33 -1.56 17.22
CA PRO A 25 1.02 -1.06 17.58
C PRO A 25 -0.10 -1.79 16.82
N ALA A 26 -1.30 -1.79 17.36
CA ALA A 26 -2.49 -2.21 16.64
C ALA A 26 -2.80 -1.26 15.46
N ALA A 27 -3.61 -1.71 14.52
CA ALA A 27 -3.93 -0.91 13.34
C ALA A 27 -4.60 0.44 13.66
N THR A 28 -5.54 0.46 14.60
CA THR A 28 -6.22 1.70 14.98
C THR A 28 -5.29 2.69 15.71
N GLU A 29 -4.30 2.20 16.46
CA GLU A 29 -3.33 3.03 17.18
C GLU A 29 -2.45 3.86 16.24
N VAL A 30 -2.29 3.44 14.97
CA VAL A 30 -1.55 4.19 13.97
C VAL A 30 -2.43 5.00 13.02
N GLY A 31 -3.75 5.00 13.22
CA GLY A 31 -4.68 5.83 12.45
C GLY A 31 -5.10 5.24 11.10
N VAL A 32 -5.17 3.90 10.98
CA VAL A 32 -5.55 3.19 9.74
C VAL A 32 -6.88 3.66 9.16
N THR A 33 -7.83 4.07 9.99
CA THR A 33 -9.17 4.52 9.57
C THR A 33 -9.29 6.04 9.38
N GLY A 34 -8.23 6.78 9.69
CA GLY A 34 -8.14 8.23 9.54
C GLY A 34 -7.43 8.63 8.25
N SER A 35 -6.39 9.46 8.38
CA SER A 35 -5.64 10.00 7.23
C SER A 35 -4.95 8.94 6.37
N GLN A 36 -4.62 7.77 6.94
CA GLN A 36 -4.04 6.66 6.17
C GLN A 36 -5.05 6.01 5.23
N LEU A 37 -6.31 5.88 5.64
CA LEU A 37 -7.38 5.42 4.76
C LEU A 37 -7.56 6.40 3.59
N ASP A 38 -7.58 7.70 3.88
CA ASP A 38 -7.76 8.72 2.86
C ASP A 38 -6.61 8.69 1.83
N LEU A 39 -5.38 8.49 2.30
CA LEU A 39 -4.20 8.31 1.44
C LEU A 39 -4.33 7.08 0.55
N VAL A 40 -4.71 5.92 1.11
CA VAL A 40 -4.89 4.69 0.33
C VAL A 40 -5.96 4.87 -0.73
N LEU A 41 -7.10 5.48 -0.39
CA LEU A 41 -8.20 5.70 -1.34
C LEU A 41 -7.87 6.76 -2.39
N ALA A 42 -7.01 7.72 -2.08
CA ALA A 42 -6.49 8.67 -3.07
C ALA A 42 -5.59 7.99 -4.12
N VAL A 43 -4.76 7.04 -3.69
CA VAL A 43 -3.85 6.29 -4.58
C VAL A 43 -4.59 5.17 -5.34
N ARG A 44 -5.54 4.51 -4.69
CA ARG A 44 -6.34 3.38 -5.24
C ARG A 44 -7.84 3.68 -5.11
N PRO A 45 -8.38 4.62 -5.92
CA PRO A 45 -9.79 5.01 -5.83
C PRO A 45 -10.76 3.87 -6.16
N ASP A 46 -10.31 2.85 -6.88
CA ASP A 46 -11.08 1.64 -7.18
C ASP A 46 -11.46 0.83 -5.92
N LEU A 47 -10.67 0.96 -4.84
CA LEU A 47 -10.93 0.26 -3.57
C LEU A 47 -12.15 0.82 -2.82
N ALA A 48 -12.52 2.08 -3.04
CA ALA A 48 -13.66 2.71 -2.33
C ALA A 48 -14.98 1.97 -2.59
N ARG A 49 -15.22 1.54 -3.85
CA ARG A 49 -16.41 0.77 -4.21
C ARG A 49 -16.39 -0.62 -3.56
N ALA A 50 -15.22 -1.24 -3.42
CA ALA A 50 -15.09 -2.54 -2.79
C ALA A 50 -15.29 -2.47 -1.27
N LEU A 51 -14.75 -1.42 -0.62
CA LEU A 51 -14.97 -1.15 0.80
C LEU A 51 -16.46 -0.97 1.13
N ASN A 52 -17.19 -0.21 0.32
CA ASN A 52 -18.64 -0.03 0.50
C ASN A 52 -19.42 -1.33 0.34
N ARG A 53 -19.02 -2.22 -0.59
CA ARG A 53 -19.62 -3.56 -0.71
C ARG A 53 -19.32 -4.42 0.52
N ALA A 54 -18.09 -4.37 1.01
CA ALA A 54 -17.69 -5.12 2.20
C ALA A 54 -18.53 -4.70 3.41
N TRP A 55 -18.68 -3.39 3.62
CA TRP A 55 -19.54 -2.84 4.67
C TRP A 55 -21.02 -3.23 4.49
N ALA A 56 -21.56 -3.14 3.27
CA ALA A 56 -22.95 -3.50 3.02
C ALA A 56 -23.24 -5.00 3.30
N LEU A 57 -22.26 -5.88 3.08
CA LEU A 57 -22.39 -7.31 3.31
C LEU A 57 -22.15 -7.70 4.77
N ALA A 58 -21.14 -7.11 5.41
CA ALA A 58 -20.60 -7.61 6.68
C ALA A 58 -20.60 -6.58 7.83
N GLY A 59 -21.18 -5.39 7.62
CA GLY A 59 -21.09 -4.27 8.55
C GLY A 59 -21.75 -4.49 9.92
N GLU A 60 -22.78 -5.33 9.99
CA GLU A 60 -23.49 -5.67 11.23
C GLU A 60 -22.83 -6.84 12.00
N HIS A 61 -21.77 -7.43 11.45
CA HIS A 61 -21.10 -8.59 12.04
C HIS A 61 -19.84 -8.18 12.83
N ARG A 62 -19.51 -8.98 13.86
CA ARG A 62 -18.22 -8.89 14.56
C ARG A 62 -17.05 -9.19 13.59
N PRO A 63 -15.82 -8.71 13.86
CA PRO A 63 -14.70 -8.82 12.92
C PRO A 63 -14.42 -10.21 12.36
N GLY A 64 -14.22 -11.22 13.21
CA GLY A 64 -13.96 -12.60 12.76
C GLY A 64 -15.07 -13.17 11.86
N PRO A 65 -16.35 -13.15 12.27
CA PRO A 65 -17.47 -13.54 11.41
C PRO A 65 -17.59 -12.71 10.13
N ALA A 66 -17.35 -11.40 10.18
CA ALA A 66 -17.38 -10.51 9.02
C ALA A 66 -16.33 -10.91 7.97
N LEU A 67 -15.09 -11.17 8.40
CA LEU A 67 -14.00 -11.61 7.52
C LEU A 67 -14.31 -12.96 6.86
N ARG A 68 -14.87 -13.91 7.60
CA ARG A 68 -15.32 -15.20 7.03
C ARG A 68 -16.43 -15.00 6.01
N LEU A 69 -17.45 -14.21 6.33
CA LEU A 69 -18.55 -13.91 5.42
C LEU A 69 -18.07 -13.27 4.12
N LEU A 70 -17.13 -12.34 4.20
CA LEU A 70 -16.51 -11.71 3.03
C LEU A 70 -15.70 -12.73 2.21
N THR A 71 -14.93 -13.59 2.87
CA THR A 71 -14.16 -14.65 2.21
C THR A 71 -15.08 -15.59 1.42
N ASP A 72 -16.23 -15.95 1.97
CA ASP A 72 -17.15 -16.90 1.35
C ASP A 72 -18.02 -16.27 0.25
N LEU A 73 -18.48 -15.03 0.43
CA LEU A 73 -19.52 -14.43 -0.43
C LEU A 73 -19.02 -13.32 -1.37
N ASP A 74 -17.96 -12.58 -1.02
CA ASP A 74 -17.34 -11.60 -1.91
C ASP A 74 -15.81 -11.56 -1.69
N PRO A 75 -15.06 -12.54 -2.22
CA PRO A 75 -13.60 -12.62 -2.08
C PRO A 75 -12.88 -11.36 -2.57
N ARG A 76 -13.47 -10.63 -3.53
CA ARG A 76 -12.88 -9.39 -4.05
C ARG A 76 -13.04 -8.24 -3.05
N ALA A 77 -14.19 -8.14 -2.38
CA ALA A 77 -14.37 -7.18 -1.29
C ALA A 77 -13.51 -7.54 -0.08
N HIS A 78 -13.35 -8.84 0.23
CA HIS A 78 -12.42 -9.32 1.25
C HIS A 78 -10.98 -8.85 0.96
N GLN A 79 -10.48 -9.14 -0.25
CA GLN A 79 -9.14 -8.75 -0.68
C GLN A 79 -8.94 -7.23 -0.62
N ALA A 80 -9.93 -6.44 -1.02
CA ALA A 80 -9.86 -4.99 -0.93
C ALA A 80 -9.72 -4.49 0.52
N VAL A 81 -10.43 -5.11 1.47
CA VAL A 81 -10.30 -4.77 2.90
C VAL A 81 -8.88 -5.10 3.40
N LEU A 82 -8.32 -6.25 3.02
CA LEU A 82 -6.93 -6.59 3.37
C LEU A 82 -5.92 -5.58 2.79
N GLU A 83 -6.08 -5.21 1.52
CA GLU A 83 -5.22 -4.22 0.85
C GLU A 83 -5.31 -2.85 1.52
N ILE A 84 -6.53 -2.41 1.88
CA ILE A 84 -6.74 -1.15 2.57
C ILE A 84 -6.04 -1.16 3.92
N VAL A 85 -6.28 -2.19 4.74
CA VAL A 85 -5.74 -2.28 6.10
C VAL A 85 -4.21 -2.36 6.07
N ALA A 86 -3.64 -3.24 5.25
CA ALA A 86 -2.19 -3.39 5.13
C ALA A 86 -1.55 -2.13 4.54
N GLY A 87 -2.14 -1.57 3.48
CA GLY A 87 -1.66 -0.34 2.85
C GLY A 87 -1.66 0.82 3.83
N ALA A 88 -2.74 1.02 4.56
CA ALA A 88 -2.84 2.08 5.56
C ALA A 88 -1.79 1.89 6.67
N TYR A 89 -1.69 0.69 7.23
CA TYR A 89 -0.79 0.38 8.35
C TYR A 89 0.68 0.59 7.98
N TYR A 90 1.15 0.01 6.87
CA TYR A 90 2.55 0.11 6.46
C TYR A 90 2.91 1.47 5.85
N THR A 91 1.94 2.35 5.61
CA THR A 91 2.22 3.73 5.23
C THR A 91 2.48 4.64 6.44
N SER A 92 2.14 4.20 7.66
CA SER A 92 2.47 4.89 8.91
C SER A 92 3.97 5.10 9.08
N ASP A 93 4.37 6.35 9.34
CA ASP A 93 5.77 6.66 9.65
C ASP A 93 6.26 6.00 10.94
N LEU A 94 5.36 5.79 11.92
CA LEU A 94 5.69 5.06 13.13
C LEU A 94 6.02 3.60 12.79
N VAL A 95 5.16 2.93 12.03
CA VAL A 95 5.37 1.53 11.62
C VAL A 95 6.64 1.40 10.79
N LYS A 96 6.87 2.29 9.81
CA LYS A 96 8.11 2.30 9.02
C LYS A 96 9.35 2.41 9.90
N ARG A 97 9.34 3.29 10.91
CA ARG A 97 10.46 3.42 11.87
C ARG A 97 10.65 2.16 12.71
N LEU A 98 9.58 1.55 13.23
CA LEU A 98 9.66 0.32 14.01
C LEU A 98 10.22 -0.85 13.19
N LEU A 99 9.89 -0.91 11.90
CA LEU A 99 10.44 -1.89 10.96
C LEU A 99 11.88 -1.61 10.52
N GLY A 100 12.47 -0.47 10.90
CA GLY A 100 13.75 -0.03 10.38
C GLY A 100 13.73 0.27 8.87
N TYR A 101 12.55 0.54 8.30
CA TYR A 101 12.40 0.86 6.89
C TYR A 101 12.82 2.31 6.63
N THR A 102 14.03 2.47 6.09
CA THR A 102 14.62 3.78 5.75
C THR A 102 14.21 4.29 4.36
N GLY A 103 13.24 3.65 3.70
CA GLY A 103 12.85 3.97 2.34
C GLY A 103 13.79 3.39 1.29
N GLN A 104 13.56 3.74 0.03
CA GLN A 104 14.46 3.38 -1.06
C GLN A 104 15.74 4.20 -0.92
N GLN A 105 16.84 3.53 -0.58
CA GLN A 105 18.16 4.14 -0.52
C GLN A 105 18.82 4.03 -1.90
N PRO A 106 19.33 5.13 -2.48
CA PRO A 106 20.12 5.05 -3.69
C PRO A 106 21.37 4.22 -3.40
N VAL A 107 21.62 3.19 -4.21
CA VAL A 107 22.89 2.47 -4.21
C VAL A 107 23.76 3.13 -5.28
N PRO A 108 24.71 4.00 -4.90
CA PRO A 108 25.58 4.63 -5.90
C PRO A 108 26.46 3.56 -6.52
N VAL A 109 26.41 3.44 -7.85
CA VAL A 109 27.36 2.64 -8.62
C VAL A 109 28.69 3.38 -8.60
N ARG A 110 29.73 2.81 -7.99
CA ARG A 110 31.07 3.39 -8.05
C ARG A 110 31.73 2.99 -9.38
N PRO A 111 32.60 3.83 -9.96
CA PRO A 111 33.28 3.48 -11.21
C PRO A 111 34.13 2.21 -11.13
N GLU A 112 34.70 1.94 -9.97
CA GLU A 112 35.44 0.70 -9.68
C GLU A 112 34.55 -0.56 -9.54
N ASP A 113 33.24 -0.38 -9.34
CA ASP A 113 32.24 -1.46 -9.31
C ASP A 113 31.56 -1.64 -10.68
N TYR A 114 32.05 -0.98 -11.74
CA TYR A 114 31.46 -1.16 -13.07
C TYR A 114 31.59 -2.63 -13.49
N PRO A 115 30.47 -3.28 -13.83
CA PRO A 115 30.49 -4.60 -14.42
C PRO A 115 31.42 -4.64 -15.64
N ALA A 116 32.13 -5.75 -15.83
CA ALA A 116 33.10 -5.89 -16.92
C ALA A 116 32.53 -5.51 -18.30
N TYR A 117 31.24 -5.77 -18.54
CA TYR A 117 30.58 -5.39 -19.78
C TYR A 117 30.49 -3.87 -20.03
N LEU A 118 30.48 -3.05 -18.98
CA LEU A 118 30.56 -1.59 -19.10
C LEU A 118 32.00 -1.15 -19.36
N ALA A 119 32.99 -1.77 -18.72
CA ALA A 119 34.41 -1.48 -18.93
C ALA A 119 34.93 -1.95 -20.30
N GLU A 120 34.37 -3.04 -20.83
CA GLU A 120 34.72 -3.63 -22.14
C GLU A 120 33.97 -2.98 -23.31
N GLY A 121 33.18 -1.93 -23.06
CA GLY A 121 32.45 -1.20 -24.12
C GLY A 121 31.30 -2.01 -24.74
N LEU A 122 30.80 -3.07 -24.10
CA LEU A 122 29.69 -3.87 -24.63
C LEU A 122 28.38 -3.05 -24.72
N LEU A 123 28.28 -1.94 -23.97
CA LEU A 123 27.14 -1.03 -24.04
C LEU A 123 27.38 0.21 -24.92
N ASP A 124 28.55 0.39 -25.53
CA ASP A 124 28.87 1.57 -26.35
C ASP A 124 27.87 1.73 -27.50
N ARG A 125 27.50 0.62 -28.16
CA ARG A 125 26.46 0.64 -29.20
C ARG A 125 25.10 1.12 -28.71
N VAL A 126 24.75 0.85 -27.45
CA VAL A 126 23.48 1.27 -26.85
C VAL A 126 23.53 2.76 -26.50
N VAL A 127 24.68 3.24 -26.03
CA VAL A 127 24.95 4.66 -25.75
C VAL A 127 24.92 5.46 -27.06
N ASP A 128 25.65 5.02 -28.09
CA ASP A 128 25.73 5.67 -29.40
C ASP A 128 24.38 5.74 -30.12
N ARG A 129 23.55 4.70 -29.97
CA ARG A 129 22.19 4.68 -30.50
C ARG A 129 21.32 5.79 -29.87
N GLY A 130 21.62 6.19 -28.64
CA GLY A 130 20.86 7.19 -27.90
C GLY A 130 19.62 6.63 -27.18
N PRO A 131 18.93 7.49 -26.40
CA PRO A 131 17.78 7.11 -25.58
C PRO A 131 16.58 6.69 -26.45
N VAL A 132 16.01 5.52 -26.14
CA VAL A 132 14.76 5.01 -26.75
C VAL A 132 13.56 5.07 -25.81
N HIS A 133 13.78 5.55 -24.57
CA HIS A 133 12.71 5.70 -23.59
C HIS A 133 11.94 7.01 -23.83
N ARG A 134 10.69 7.07 -23.37
CA ARG A 134 9.94 8.32 -23.30
C ARG A 134 10.47 9.14 -22.13
N ASP A 135 10.72 10.42 -22.39
CA ASP A 135 11.13 11.40 -21.37
C ASP A 135 10.12 11.39 -20.20
N PRO A 136 10.54 11.07 -18.96
CA PRO A 136 9.64 11.08 -17.81
C PRO A 136 9.05 12.47 -17.54
N ASP A 137 9.74 13.55 -17.89
CA ASP A 137 9.24 14.94 -17.78
C ASP A 137 8.29 15.34 -18.92
N SER A 138 8.11 14.46 -19.91
CA SER A 138 7.04 14.61 -20.90
C SER A 138 5.69 14.10 -20.38
N LEU A 139 5.68 13.31 -19.30
CA LEU A 139 4.46 12.81 -18.64
C LEU A 139 3.90 13.80 -17.60
N SER A 140 4.74 14.69 -17.06
CA SER A 140 4.34 15.71 -16.08
C SER A 140 3.70 16.97 -16.71
N ARG A 141 3.82 17.17 -18.03
CA ARG A 141 3.27 18.31 -18.78
C ARG A 141 1.87 18.11 -19.36
N ARG A 142 1.18 17.02 -18.99
CA ARG A 142 -0.19 16.70 -19.45
C ARG A 142 -1.24 16.69 -18.31
N GLN A 143 -1.04 17.49 -17.27
CA GLN A 143 -2.08 17.79 -16.27
C GLN A 143 -2.36 19.28 -16.26
#